data_AF-A0A2M8G2W3-F1
#
_entry.id   AF-A0A2M8G2W3-F1
#
_cell.length_a   1.000
_cell.length_b   1.000
_cell.length_c   1.000
_cell.angle_alpha   90.00
_cell.angle_beta   90.00
_cell.angle_gamma   90.00
#
_symmetry.space_group_name_H-M   'P 1'
#
loop_
_entity.id
_entity.type
_entity.pdbx_description
1 polymer ?
#
loop_
_entity_poly.entity_id
_entity_poly.type
_entity_poly.pdbx_seq_one_letter_code
_entity_poly.pdbx_strand_id
1 'polypeptide(L)'
;MVKKQISAGLDIGSSKVAVCIGSSSESIIDILGVGKAPSNGVRKGVVIDIEETVSAVSAALEEAERMCDSSVGSVIVGINGSHIQSETSKGVIAVAKSDGEITEADALRAIEAARAVPNQPNREVLHVVPKTFTIDGQEGIPDPVGMSGIRLEVDTNVISGSLSAIKNLNRCITQAGLSIADLIFSPLATAKIMLTRQQREIGVILIDIGAGTTSYAVFEEGDLIHCGVLPIGSGHITNDIAIGLRTNITLAEIIKIKYGYASPEKIDEKEEIDLSKLDKAETGSASIKYVAEIIEARLNEIFVLIRDDLRSINREGMLPAGVVLTGGGAKLEGITEMVKNTLRLPIQIGKPAVELSGVVDNISDPVYATSAGLMLWGMESGNLAMSRKTAVPEISGVIDKIKNTFRHFLP
;
A
#
# COMPACT_ATOMS: atom_id res chain seq x y z
N MET A 1 -25.30 -25.07 1.43
CA MET A 1 -24.61 -24.04 0.62
C MET A 1 -23.39 -23.59 1.40
N VAL A 2 -22.20 -23.71 0.82
CA VAL A 2 -20.96 -23.17 1.42
C VAL A 2 -21.10 -21.65 1.43
N LYS A 3 -20.96 -21.03 2.59
CA LYS A 3 -21.06 -19.58 2.76
C LYS A 3 -19.88 -18.96 2.01
N LYS A 4 -20.11 -18.29 0.87
CA LYS A 4 -19.05 -17.57 0.15
C LYS A 4 -18.40 -16.59 1.13
N GLN A 5 -17.08 -16.68 1.29
CA GLN A 5 -16.34 -15.75 2.13
C GLN A 5 -16.22 -14.42 1.39
N ILE A 6 -17.00 -13.44 1.82
CA ILE A 6 -16.95 -12.07 1.30
C ILE A 6 -15.85 -11.32 2.05
N SER A 7 -15.01 -10.60 1.30
CA SER A 7 -14.02 -9.69 1.86
C SER A 7 -14.14 -8.33 1.19
N ALA A 8 -13.73 -7.28 1.91
CA ALA A 8 -13.79 -5.93 1.44
C ALA A 8 -12.50 -5.18 1.78
N GLY A 9 -11.93 -4.52 0.77
CA GLY A 9 -10.75 -3.67 0.91
C GLY A 9 -11.13 -2.20 0.77
N LEU A 10 -10.65 -1.37 1.68
CA LEU A 10 -10.89 0.07 1.73
C LEU A 10 -9.57 0.84 1.64
N ASP A 11 -9.40 1.58 0.56
CA ASP A 11 -8.26 2.49 0.33
C ASP A 11 -8.70 3.94 0.47
N ILE A 12 -8.11 4.67 1.42
CA ILE A 12 -8.45 6.06 1.72
C ILE A 12 -7.31 6.97 1.23
N GLY A 13 -7.42 7.43 -0.01
CA GLY A 13 -6.43 8.29 -0.65
C GLY A 13 -6.73 9.79 -0.51
N SER A 14 -5.74 10.61 -0.87
CA SER A 14 -5.86 12.09 -0.84
C SER A 14 -6.72 12.70 -1.95
N SER A 15 -7.08 11.93 -2.98
CA SER A 15 -7.95 12.40 -4.06
C SER A 15 -9.26 11.64 -4.14
N LYS A 16 -9.25 10.38 -3.68
CA LYS A 16 -10.43 9.53 -3.64
C LYS A 16 -10.35 8.51 -2.52
N VAL A 17 -11.50 8.03 -2.10
CA VAL A 17 -11.67 6.77 -1.37
C VAL A 17 -12.12 5.71 -2.37
N ALA A 18 -11.62 4.48 -2.23
CA ALA A 18 -12.01 3.35 -3.07
C ALA A 18 -12.31 2.11 -2.21
N VAL A 19 -13.40 1.44 -2.55
CA VAL A 19 -13.84 0.19 -1.92
C VAL A 19 -13.90 -0.90 -2.98
N CYS A 20 -13.43 -2.10 -2.66
CA CYS A 20 -13.57 -3.29 -3.48
C CYS A 20 -14.12 -4.42 -2.62
N ILE A 21 -15.22 -5.03 -3.05
CA ILE A 21 -15.89 -6.16 -2.39
C ILE A 21 -15.85 -7.35 -3.31
N GLY A 22 -15.42 -8.50 -2.80
CA GLY A 22 -15.29 -9.70 -3.61
C GLY A 22 -15.40 -10.98 -2.80
N SER A 23 -15.38 -12.09 -3.52
CA SER A 23 -15.31 -13.44 -2.95
C SER A 23 -14.33 -14.30 -3.74
N SER A 24 -13.84 -15.38 -3.13
CA SER A 24 -13.02 -16.37 -3.83
C SER A 24 -13.84 -17.61 -4.15
N SER A 25 -13.71 -18.12 -5.38
CA SER A 25 -14.23 -19.42 -5.80
C SER A 25 -13.18 -20.15 -6.62
N GLU A 26 -12.72 -21.31 -6.15
CA GLU A 26 -11.87 -22.25 -6.91
C GLU A 26 -10.68 -21.59 -7.64
N SER A 27 -10.00 -20.64 -6.98
CA SER A 27 -8.82 -19.87 -7.44
C SER A 27 -9.11 -18.63 -8.28
N ILE A 28 -10.36 -18.39 -8.68
CA ILE A 28 -10.79 -17.16 -9.35
C ILE A 28 -11.30 -16.18 -8.27
N ILE A 29 -10.87 -14.93 -8.38
CA ILE A 29 -11.36 -13.86 -7.51
C ILE A 29 -12.53 -13.19 -8.21
N ASP A 30 -13.72 -13.35 -7.64
CA ASP A 30 -14.95 -12.80 -8.16
C ASP A 30 -15.24 -11.45 -7.51
N ILE A 31 -15.21 -10.39 -8.32
CA ILE A 31 -15.46 -9.04 -7.83
C ILE A 31 -16.95 -8.76 -7.90
N LEU A 32 -17.52 -8.57 -6.71
CA LEU A 32 -18.95 -8.41 -6.51
C LEU A 32 -19.38 -6.94 -6.57
N GLY A 33 -18.53 -6.01 -6.11
CA GLY A 33 -18.84 -4.59 -6.11
C GLY A 33 -17.61 -3.71 -5.95
N VAL A 34 -17.64 -2.55 -6.58
CA VAL A 34 -16.60 -1.52 -6.44
C VAL A 34 -17.26 -0.18 -6.19
N GLY A 35 -16.62 0.67 -5.41
CA GLY A 35 -17.14 2.01 -5.14
C GLY A 35 -16.01 3.02 -5.03
N LYS A 36 -16.29 4.27 -5.38
CA LYS A 36 -15.34 5.37 -5.25
C LYS A 36 -16.05 6.67 -4.90
N ALA A 37 -15.39 7.49 -4.12
CA ALA A 37 -15.83 8.85 -3.84
C ALA A 37 -14.64 9.81 -3.88
N PRO A 38 -14.81 11.06 -4.35
CA PRO A 38 -13.82 12.10 -4.16
C PRO A 38 -13.45 12.27 -2.67
N SER A 39 -12.18 12.56 -2.38
CA SER A 39 -11.68 12.74 -1.02
C SER A 39 -11.04 14.11 -0.86
N ASN A 40 -11.53 14.89 0.10
CA ASN A 40 -10.96 16.19 0.46
C ASN A 40 -10.39 16.21 1.89
N GLY A 41 -10.77 15.23 2.72
CA GLY A 41 -10.37 15.16 4.13
C GLY A 41 -8.99 14.54 4.39
N VAL A 42 -8.28 14.12 3.34
CA VAL A 42 -6.98 13.44 3.46
C VAL A 42 -5.89 14.16 2.68
N ARG A 43 -4.76 14.44 3.33
CA ARG A 43 -3.61 15.09 2.71
C ARG A 43 -2.34 14.31 3.00
N LYS A 44 -1.60 13.93 1.94
CA LYS A 44 -0.35 13.14 2.03
C LYS A 44 -0.52 11.84 2.83
N GLY A 45 -1.68 11.19 2.69
CA GLY A 45 -2.05 9.97 3.43
C GLY A 45 -2.41 10.18 4.91
N VAL A 46 -2.57 11.43 5.36
CA VAL A 46 -3.00 11.73 6.74
C VAL A 46 -4.38 12.38 6.71
N VAL A 47 -5.28 11.91 7.57
CA VAL A 47 -6.59 12.52 7.76
C VAL A 47 -6.43 13.88 8.43
N ILE A 48 -6.86 14.93 7.73
CA ILE A 48 -6.88 16.32 8.20
C ILE A 48 -8.29 16.81 8.54
N ASP A 49 -9.32 16.18 7.97
CA ASP A 49 -10.73 16.44 8.25
C ASP A 49 -11.47 15.10 8.41
N ILE A 50 -11.99 14.86 9.60
CA ILE A 50 -12.67 13.60 9.95
C ILE A 50 -14.02 13.52 9.24
N GLU A 51 -14.80 14.60 9.18
CA GLU A 51 -16.18 14.60 8.69
C GLU A 51 -16.21 14.40 7.17
N GLU A 52 -15.35 15.12 6.44
CA GLU A 52 -15.17 14.95 5.00
C GLU A 52 -14.70 13.52 4.66
N THR A 53 -13.79 12.97 5.46
CA THR A 53 -13.30 11.60 5.26
C THR A 53 -14.38 10.57 5.51
N VAL A 54 -15.18 10.73 6.58
CA VAL A 54 -16.32 9.84 6.88
C VAL A 54 -17.33 9.87 5.73
N SER A 55 -17.69 11.07 5.24
CA SER A 55 -18.61 11.25 4.11
C SER A 55 -18.11 10.53 2.85
N ALA A 56 -16.83 10.68 2.51
CA ALA A 56 -16.23 10.00 1.35
C ALA A 56 -16.20 8.47 1.52
N VAL A 57 -15.89 7.97 2.72
CA VAL A 57 -15.93 6.52 3.02
C VAL A 57 -17.34 5.98 2.88
N SER A 58 -18.34 6.63 3.47
CA SER A 58 -19.75 6.22 3.38
C SER A 58 -20.26 6.21 1.93
N ALA A 59 -19.93 7.24 1.15
CA ALA A 59 -20.34 7.31 -0.26
C ALA A 59 -19.70 6.20 -1.12
N ALA A 60 -18.40 5.93 -0.94
CA ALA A 60 -17.72 4.85 -1.65
C ALA A 60 -18.23 3.46 -1.22
N LEU A 61 -18.54 3.28 0.07
CA LEU A 61 -19.12 2.05 0.59
C LEU A 61 -20.52 1.81 0.00
N GLU A 62 -21.38 2.82 -0.01
CA GLU A 62 -22.75 2.70 -0.52
C GLU A 62 -22.77 2.31 -2.01
N GLU A 63 -21.88 2.88 -2.83
CA GLU A 63 -21.74 2.50 -4.24
C GLU A 63 -21.33 1.01 -4.38
N ALA A 64 -20.35 0.55 -3.58
CA ALA A 64 -19.88 -0.82 -3.63
C ALA A 64 -20.94 -1.83 -3.13
N GLU A 65 -21.64 -1.52 -2.03
CA GLU A 65 -22.69 -2.36 -1.45
C GLU A 65 -23.90 -2.49 -2.37
N ARG A 66 -24.27 -1.39 -3.07
CA ARG A 66 -25.33 -1.41 -4.08
C ARG A 66 -24.99 -2.34 -5.25
N MET A 67 -23.72 -2.42 -5.65
CA MET A 67 -23.28 -3.31 -6.72
C MET A 67 -23.23 -4.77 -6.29
N CYS A 68 -22.82 -5.05 -5.05
CA CYS A 68 -22.73 -6.44 -4.56
C CYS A 68 -24.04 -6.98 -3.96
N ASP A 69 -25.07 -6.15 -3.85
CA ASP A 69 -26.37 -6.46 -3.23
C ASP A 69 -26.23 -7.05 -1.81
N SER A 70 -25.25 -6.53 -1.06
CA SER A 70 -24.93 -7.01 0.27
C SER A 70 -24.27 -5.92 1.12
N SER A 71 -24.49 -5.97 2.43
CA SER A 71 -23.83 -5.05 3.37
C SER A 71 -22.54 -5.64 3.94
N VAL A 72 -21.56 -4.77 4.18
CA VAL A 72 -20.24 -5.10 4.69
C VAL A 72 -20.04 -4.41 6.04
N GLY A 73 -19.93 -5.20 7.12
CA GLY A 73 -19.67 -4.68 8.47
C GLY A 73 -18.19 -4.59 8.85
N SER A 74 -17.28 -5.19 8.07
CA SER A 74 -15.86 -5.26 8.38
C SER A 74 -14.98 -5.16 7.13
N VAL A 75 -13.92 -4.37 7.20
CA VAL A 75 -13.04 -4.07 6.06
C VAL A 75 -11.56 -4.24 6.42
N ILE A 76 -10.77 -4.62 5.43
CA ILE A 76 -9.30 -4.50 5.46
C ILE A 76 -8.96 -3.09 4.96
N VAL A 77 -8.23 -2.31 5.75
CA VAL A 77 -7.98 -0.91 5.42
C VAL A 77 -6.52 -0.69 5.07
N GLY A 78 -6.32 0.01 3.95
CA GLY A 78 -5.01 0.47 3.53
C GLY A 78 -4.55 1.65 4.37
N ILE A 79 -3.35 1.56 4.90
CA ILE A 79 -2.65 2.70 5.48
C ILE A 79 -1.44 3.04 4.62
N ASN A 80 -1.36 4.31 4.26
CA ASN A 80 -0.25 4.89 3.51
C ASN A 80 -0.07 6.34 3.97
N GLY A 81 1.08 6.93 3.71
CA GLY A 81 1.32 8.35 4.01
C GLY A 81 2.71 8.64 4.52
N SER A 82 3.03 9.93 4.60
CA SER A 82 4.36 10.41 5.00
C SER A 82 4.76 10.11 6.45
N HIS A 83 3.85 9.50 7.22
CA HIS A 83 4.06 9.09 8.61
C HIS A 83 4.54 7.64 8.73
N ILE A 84 4.50 6.88 7.63
CA ILE A 84 4.99 5.50 7.58
C ILE A 84 6.52 5.50 7.51
N GLN A 85 7.12 4.56 8.23
CA GLN A 85 8.56 4.35 8.24
C GLN A 85 8.85 2.85 8.18
N SER A 86 9.93 2.50 7.49
CA SER A 86 10.45 1.15 7.36
C SER A 86 11.87 1.14 7.91
N GLU A 87 12.18 0.21 8.82
CA GLU A 87 13.49 0.06 9.43
C GLU A 87 13.83 -1.42 9.56
N THR A 88 15.12 -1.75 9.45
CA THR A 88 15.57 -3.12 9.71
C THR A 88 15.73 -3.32 11.22
N SER A 89 15.21 -4.43 11.74
CA SER A 89 15.32 -4.83 13.15
C SER A 89 15.68 -6.30 13.26
N LYS A 90 16.51 -6.63 14.25
CA LYS A 90 16.95 -8.01 14.51
C LYS A 90 16.29 -8.55 15.77
N GLY A 91 15.65 -9.70 15.65
CA GLY A 91 15.14 -10.48 16.77
C GLY A 91 16.10 -11.60 17.13
N VAL A 92 16.32 -11.85 18.42
CA VAL A 92 17.22 -12.91 18.90
C VAL A 92 16.56 -13.65 20.05
N ILE A 93 16.52 -14.98 19.96
CA ILE A 93 16.01 -15.85 21.02
C ILE A 93 16.92 -17.07 21.23
N ALA A 94 16.81 -17.67 22.41
CA ALA A 94 17.24 -19.05 22.64
C ALA A 94 16.12 -20.02 22.22
N VAL A 95 16.52 -21.13 21.58
CA VAL A 95 15.61 -22.22 21.20
C VAL A 95 15.09 -22.90 22.47
N ALA A 96 13.77 -23.06 22.57
CA ALA A 96 13.15 -23.46 23.83
C ALA A 96 13.35 -24.95 24.15
N LYS A 97 13.38 -25.81 23.14
CA LYS A 97 13.51 -27.26 23.35
C LYS A 97 14.94 -27.63 23.69
N SER A 98 15.09 -28.57 24.63
CA SER A 98 16.38 -29.12 25.05
C SER A 98 17.09 -29.95 23.97
N ASP A 99 16.35 -30.48 23.00
CA ASP A 99 16.90 -31.18 21.84
C ASP A 99 17.43 -30.24 20.74
N GLY A 100 17.21 -28.93 20.90
CA GLY A 100 17.65 -27.90 19.96
C GLY A 100 16.80 -27.79 18.70
N GLU A 101 15.70 -28.55 18.56
CA GLU A 101 14.83 -28.44 17.38
C GLU A 101 14.05 -27.11 17.39
N ILE A 102 14.14 -26.39 16.28
CA ILE A 102 13.44 -25.12 16.08
C ILE A 102 12.02 -25.40 15.61
N THR A 103 11.06 -24.89 16.37
CA THR A 103 9.63 -24.98 16.06
C THR A 103 9.09 -23.69 15.45
N GLU A 104 7.89 -23.76 14.85
CA GLU A 104 7.15 -22.54 14.43
C GLU A 104 6.99 -21.53 15.57
N ALA A 105 6.80 -22.01 16.80
CA ALA A 105 6.69 -21.14 17.97
C ALA A 105 8.01 -20.41 18.26
N ASP A 106 9.17 -21.04 18.03
CA ASP A 106 10.47 -20.39 18.15
C ASP A 106 10.65 -19.32 17.08
N ALA A 107 10.30 -19.61 15.82
CA ALA A 107 10.34 -18.63 14.74
C ALA A 107 9.44 -17.42 15.02
N LEU A 108 8.21 -17.64 15.49
CA LEU A 108 7.29 -16.56 15.88
C LEU A 108 7.83 -15.72 17.05
N ARG A 109 8.45 -16.35 18.05
CA ARG A 109 9.10 -15.63 19.16
C ARG A 109 10.28 -14.78 18.67
N ALA A 110 11.07 -15.28 17.71
CA ALA A 110 12.15 -14.51 17.10
C ALA A 110 11.60 -13.27 16.38
N ILE A 111 10.54 -13.44 15.58
CA ILE A 111 9.87 -12.34 14.86
C ILE A 111 9.29 -11.31 15.85
N GLU A 112 8.63 -11.77 16.92
CA GLU A 112 8.08 -10.88 17.94
C GLU A 112 9.19 -10.11 18.70
N ALA A 113 10.33 -10.75 18.95
CA ALA A 113 11.49 -10.07 19.53
C ALA A 113 12.01 -8.94 18.62
N ALA A 114 11.93 -9.11 17.30
CA ALA A 114 12.32 -8.08 16.33
C ALA A 114 11.35 -6.88 16.30
N ARG A 115 10.12 -7.04 16.80
CA ARG A 115 9.11 -5.98 16.91
C ARG A 115 9.53 -4.85 17.86
N ALA A 116 10.39 -5.15 18.83
CA ALA A 116 10.90 -4.20 19.80
C ALA A 116 11.96 -3.27 19.18
N VAL A 117 11.52 -2.32 18.36
CA VAL A 117 12.40 -1.29 17.80
C VAL A 117 12.69 -0.22 18.87
N PRO A 118 13.96 0.03 19.23
CA PRO A 118 14.30 1.06 20.21
C PRO A 118 13.83 2.46 19.78
N ASN A 119 13.47 3.30 20.75
CA ASN A 119 13.29 4.75 20.57
C ASN A 119 12.20 5.20 19.57
N GLN A 120 11.06 4.51 19.50
CA GLN A 120 9.90 4.95 18.71
C GLN A 120 8.70 5.40 19.58
N PRO A 121 8.79 6.50 20.36
CA PRO A 121 7.63 7.02 21.06
C PRO A 121 6.56 7.47 20.05
N ASN A 122 5.28 7.23 20.36
CA ASN A 122 4.13 7.63 19.56
C ASN A 122 4.02 6.97 18.17
N ARG A 123 4.64 5.80 17.97
CA ARG A 123 4.47 4.98 16.76
C ARG A 123 3.86 3.62 17.13
N GLU A 124 3.21 3.02 16.15
CA GLU A 124 2.63 1.68 16.25
C GLU A 124 3.17 0.81 15.10
N VAL A 125 3.60 -0.41 15.43
CA VAL A 125 4.11 -1.36 14.44
C VAL A 125 2.93 -1.97 13.70
N LEU A 126 2.93 -1.79 12.37
CA LEU A 126 1.93 -2.33 11.45
C LEU A 126 2.33 -3.73 10.98
N HIS A 127 3.56 -3.87 10.48
CA HIS A 127 4.06 -5.12 9.90
C HIS A 127 5.47 -5.42 10.40
N VAL A 128 5.75 -6.71 10.63
CA VAL A 128 7.11 -7.22 10.84
C VAL A 128 7.33 -8.29 9.78
N VAL A 129 8.12 -7.97 8.75
CA VAL A 129 8.36 -8.86 7.61
C VAL A 129 9.73 -9.51 7.78
N PRO A 130 9.82 -10.83 7.99
CA PRO A 130 11.11 -11.52 8.07
C PRO A 130 11.83 -11.47 6.72
N LYS A 131 13.16 -11.33 6.76
CA LYS A 131 14.05 -11.39 5.58
C LYS A 131 14.86 -12.67 5.55
N THR A 132 15.56 -12.96 6.64
CA THR A 132 16.40 -14.16 6.74
C THR A 132 16.57 -14.55 8.19
N PHE A 133 16.76 -15.84 8.42
CA PHE A 133 17.10 -16.40 9.72
C PHE A 133 18.58 -16.74 9.79
N THR A 134 19.10 -16.72 11.01
CA THR A 134 20.45 -17.18 11.34
C THR A 134 20.36 -18.17 12.48
N ILE A 135 20.97 -19.35 12.33
CA ILE A 135 21.03 -20.39 13.37
C ILE A 135 22.49 -20.57 13.77
N ASP A 136 22.81 -20.31 15.04
CA ASP A 136 24.16 -20.47 15.61
C ASP A 136 25.29 -19.82 14.77
N GLY A 137 25.00 -18.69 14.11
CA GLY A 137 25.91 -17.94 13.26
C GLY A 137 25.92 -18.34 11.78
N GLN A 138 25.14 -19.35 11.38
CA GLN A 138 24.90 -19.69 9.98
C GLN A 138 23.78 -18.81 9.42
N GLU A 139 24.14 -17.83 8.59
CA GLU A 139 23.22 -16.87 7.95
C GLU A 139 22.54 -17.46 6.70
N GLY A 140 21.51 -16.77 6.20
CA GLY A 140 20.90 -17.06 4.90
C GLY A 140 19.88 -18.20 4.93
N ILE A 141 19.22 -18.43 6.07
CA ILE A 141 18.25 -19.51 6.25
C ILE A 141 16.84 -18.95 6.00
N PRO A 142 16.12 -19.36 4.93
CA PRO A 142 14.79 -18.83 4.64
C PRO A 142 13.73 -19.36 5.62
N ASP A 143 13.80 -20.65 5.95
CA ASP A 143 12.89 -21.32 6.89
C ASP A 143 13.71 -22.12 7.92
N PRO A 144 13.70 -21.72 9.20
CA PRO A 144 14.47 -22.39 10.24
C PRO A 144 13.71 -23.57 10.88
N VAL A 145 12.42 -23.77 10.56
CA VAL A 145 11.59 -24.79 11.22
C VAL A 145 12.07 -26.19 10.87
N GLY A 146 12.25 -27.02 11.91
CA GLY A 146 12.79 -28.38 11.79
C GLY A 146 14.32 -28.46 11.72
N MET A 147 15.02 -27.33 11.70
CA MET A 147 16.47 -27.29 11.88
C MET A 147 16.82 -27.38 13.38
N SER A 148 18.10 -27.63 13.68
CA SER A 148 18.60 -27.69 15.05
C SER A 148 19.56 -26.55 15.35
N GLY A 149 19.42 -25.93 16.51
CA GLY A 149 20.35 -24.94 17.03
C GLY A 149 20.03 -24.49 18.44
N ILE A 150 20.90 -23.67 19.01
CA ILE A 150 20.76 -23.13 20.37
C ILE A 150 20.24 -21.69 20.30
N ARG A 151 20.67 -20.93 19.30
CA ARG A 151 20.36 -19.52 19.10
C ARG A 151 19.74 -19.32 17.71
N LEU A 152 18.56 -18.73 17.70
CA LEU A 152 17.84 -18.33 16.49
C LEU A 152 17.78 -16.80 16.42
N GLU A 153 18.20 -16.26 15.30
CA GLU A 153 18.06 -14.84 14.97
C GLU A 153 17.22 -14.66 13.72
N VAL A 154 16.57 -13.52 13.62
CA VAL A 154 15.85 -13.11 12.42
C VAL A 154 16.14 -11.64 12.12
N ASP A 155 16.53 -11.36 10.89
CA ASP A 155 16.55 -10.00 10.37
C ASP A 155 15.18 -9.70 9.75
N THR A 156 14.58 -8.59 10.16
CA THR A 156 13.22 -8.20 9.76
C THR A 156 13.17 -6.79 9.22
N ASN A 157 12.20 -6.51 8.36
CA ASN A 157 11.75 -5.16 8.06
C ASN A 157 10.53 -4.83 8.93
N VAL A 158 10.67 -3.85 9.82
CA VAL A 158 9.58 -3.35 10.66
C VAL A 158 8.99 -2.11 10.01
N ILE A 159 7.70 -2.19 9.71
CA ILE A 159 6.92 -1.07 9.17
C ILE A 159 6.06 -0.52 10.30
N SER A 160 6.24 0.76 10.63
CA SER A 160 5.47 1.44 11.66
C SER A 160 4.81 2.71 11.13
N GLY A 161 3.76 3.16 11.81
CA GLY A 161 3.06 4.42 11.52
C GLY A 161 2.90 5.29 12.77
N SER A 162 2.63 6.57 12.57
CA SER A 162 2.24 7.48 13.67
C SER A 162 0.96 7.00 14.34
N LEU A 163 0.99 6.89 15.68
CA LEU A 163 -0.15 6.50 16.49
C LEU A 163 -1.32 7.48 16.32
N SER A 164 -1.05 8.78 16.13
CA SER A 164 -2.12 9.78 15.93
C SER A 164 -2.81 9.61 14.57
N ALA A 165 -2.05 9.30 13.52
CA ALA A 165 -2.59 9.06 12.19
C ALA A 165 -3.49 7.82 12.19
N ILE A 166 -3.03 6.73 12.81
CA ILE A 166 -3.80 5.48 12.97
C ILE A 166 -5.08 5.72 13.76
N LYS A 167 -5.02 6.45 14.88
CA LYS A 167 -6.22 6.78 15.68
C LYS A 167 -7.25 7.58 14.89
N ASN A 168 -6.82 8.58 14.11
CA ASN A 168 -7.73 9.38 13.29
C ASN A 168 -8.37 8.54 12.17
N LEU A 169 -7.58 7.69 11.52
CA LEU A 169 -8.07 6.74 10.52
C LEU A 169 -9.13 5.82 11.13
N ASN A 170 -8.82 5.19 12.27
CA ASN A 170 -9.74 4.29 12.97
C ASN A 170 -11.06 4.99 13.33
N ARG A 171 -10.97 6.24 13.79
CA ARG A 171 -12.15 7.05 14.11
C ARG A 171 -13.04 7.28 12.89
N CYS A 172 -12.47 7.63 11.74
CA CYS A 172 -13.25 7.82 10.51
C CYS A 172 -13.99 6.53 10.12
N ILE A 173 -13.30 5.39 10.16
CA ILE A 173 -13.88 4.11 9.73
C ILE A 173 -15.01 3.67 10.70
N THR A 174 -14.79 3.81 12.00
CA THR A 174 -15.82 3.50 13.00
C THR A 174 -17.03 4.43 12.88
N GLN A 175 -16.82 5.72 12.62
CA GLN A 175 -17.91 6.69 12.41
C GLN A 175 -18.70 6.44 11.11
N ALA A 176 -18.06 5.86 10.10
CA ALA A 176 -18.73 5.40 8.88
C ALA A 176 -19.53 4.09 9.07
N GLY A 177 -19.57 3.53 10.29
CA GLY A 177 -20.32 2.31 10.62
C GLY A 177 -19.56 1.00 10.35
N LEU A 178 -18.25 1.07 10.09
CA LEU A 178 -17.41 -0.07 9.75
C LEU A 178 -16.53 -0.50 10.92
N SER A 179 -16.26 -1.80 11.01
CA SER A 179 -15.17 -2.35 11.82
C SER A 179 -13.92 -2.59 10.97
N ILE A 180 -12.75 -2.49 11.59
CA ILE A 180 -11.47 -2.74 10.92
C ILE A 180 -11.05 -4.16 11.24
N ALA A 181 -10.99 -5.03 10.23
CA ALA A 181 -10.48 -6.37 10.37
C ALA A 181 -8.94 -6.38 10.46
N ASP A 182 -8.28 -5.54 9.66
CA ASP A 182 -6.82 -5.38 9.68
C ASP A 182 -6.39 -4.04 9.06
N LEU A 183 -5.19 -3.57 9.43
CA LEU A 183 -4.53 -2.37 8.90
C LEU A 183 -3.28 -2.75 8.10
N ILE A 184 -3.37 -2.66 6.78
CA ILE A 184 -2.30 -3.13 5.89
C ILE A 184 -1.58 -1.96 5.25
N PHE A 185 -0.25 -2.00 5.25
CA PHE A 185 0.54 -1.03 4.51
C PHE A 185 0.25 -1.18 3.01
N SER A 186 -0.34 -0.15 2.39
CA SER A 186 -0.95 -0.25 1.06
C SER A 186 -0.06 -0.91 0.00
N PRO A 187 1.25 -0.59 -0.14
CA PRO A 187 2.12 -1.26 -1.10
C PRO A 187 2.21 -2.78 -0.97
N LEU A 188 2.07 -3.35 0.23
CA LEU A 188 2.06 -4.81 0.40
C LEU A 188 0.78 -5.43 -0.16
N ALA A 189 -0.36 -4.79 0.08
CA ALA A 189 -1.64 -5.20 -0.49
C ALA A 189 -1.63 -5.07 -2.02
N THR A 190 -1.15 -3.94 -2.54
CA THR A 190 -1.06 -3.69 -3.98
C THR A 190 -0.09 -4.67 -4.66
N ALA A 191 1.01 -5.03 -4.01
CA ALA A 191 1.96 -6.03 -4.52
C ALA A 191 1.32 -7.42 -4.66
N LYS A 192 0.43 -7.83 -3.76
CA LYS A 192 -0.24 -9.13 -3.84
C LYS A 192 -1.05 -9.31 -5.12
N ILE A 193 -1.67 -8.23 -5.61
CA ILE A 193 -2.49 -8.28 -6.81
C ILE A 193 -1.73 -7.89 -8.08
N MET A 194 -0.72 -7.01 -8.00
CA MET A 194 -0.01 -6.51 -9.19
C MET A 194 1.26 -7.28 -9.55
N LEU A 195 1.87 -8.01 -8.63
CA LEU A 195 3.15 -8.69 -8.86
C LEU A 195 2.98 -10.21 -8.96
N THR A 196 3.59 -10.80 -9.98
CA THR A 196 3.70 -12.27 -10.05
C THR A 196 4.72 -12.78 -9.02
N ARG A 197 4.65 -14.07 -8.69
CA ARG A 197 5.68 -14.71 -7.85
C ARG A 197 7.07 -14.59 -8.48
N GLN A 198 7.18 -14.79 -9.80
CA GLN A 198 8.45 -14.72 -10.52
C GLN A 198 9.07 -13.32 -10.42
N GLN A 199 8.27 -12.25 -10.52
CA GLN A 199 8.80 -10.89 -10.40
C GLN A 199 9.37 -10.61 -9.01
N ARG A 200 8.68 -11.09 -7.96
CA ARG A 200 9.17 -10.98 -6.57
C ARG A 200 10.43 -11.80 -6.34
N GLU A 201 10.54 -12.96 -6.97
CA GLU A 201 11.72 -13.82 -6.87
C GLU A 201 12.96 -13.15 -7.46
N ILE A 202 12.86 -12.64 -8.70
CA ILE A 202 14.03 -12.18 -9.45
C ILE A 202 14.40 -10.71 -9.21
N GLY A 203 13.63 -9.96 -8.41
CA GLY A 203 13.90 -8.56 -8.08
C GLY A 203 13.01 -7.56 -8.83
N VAL A 204 12.07 -6.93 -8.12
CA VAL A 204 11.10 -5.95 -8.66
C VAL A 204 10.84 -4.81 -7.67
N ILE A 205 10.58 -3.60 -8.20
CA ILE A 205 10.01 -2.49 -7.43
C ILE A 205 8.59 -2.20 -7.92
N LEU A 206 7.63 -2.25 -6.99
CA LEU A 206 6.29 -1.70 -7.21
C LEU A 206 6.30 -0.23 -6.82
N ILE A 207 5.85 0.66 -7.71
CA ILE A 207 5.71 2.10 -7.44
C ILE A 207 4.26 2.50 -7.66
N ASP A 208 3.61 3.04 -6.64
CA ASP A 208 2.26 3.62 -6.69
C ASP A 208 2.35 5.14 -6.63
N ILE A 209 1.97 5.81 -7.72
CA ILE A 209 1.89 7.27 -7.80
C ILE A 209 0.44 7.71 -7.54
N GLY A 210 0.13 7.99 -6.29
CA GLY A 210 -1.11 8.60 -5.87
C GLY A 210 -1.12 10.12 -6.06
N ALA A 211 -2.21 10.79 -5.67
CA ALA A 211 -2.32 12.25 -5.77
C ALA A 211 -1.42 12.97 -4.76
N GLY A 212 -1.47 12.55 -3.49
CA GLY A 212 -0.74 13.19 -2.39
C GLY A 212 0.64 12.59 -2.10
N THR A 213 0.86 11.33 -2.50
CA THR A 213 2.05 10.55 -2.15
C THR A 213 2.45 9.63 -3.29
N THR A 214 3.72 9.24 -3.30
CA THR A 214 4.24 8.14 -4.10
C THR A 214 4.82 7.13 -3.14
N SER A 215 4.33 5.90 -3.16
CA SER A 215 4.83 4.83 -2.29
C SER A 215 5.42 3.70 -3.11
N TYR A 216 6.38 2.98 -2.53
CA TYR A 216 7.02 1.87 -3.22
C TYR A 216 7.37 0.73 -2.27
N ALA A 217 7.49 -0.46 -2.84
CA ALA A 217 7.94 -1.67 -2.18
C ALA A 217 8.87 -2.44 -3.12
N VAL A 218 10.03 -2.85 -2.60
CA VAL A 218 11.06 -3.58 -3.32
C VAL A 218 11.06 -5.02 -2.82
N PHE A 219 10.99 -5.96 -3.76
CA PHE A 219 10.97 -7.39 -3.49
C PHE A 219 12.13 -8.08 -4.20
N GLU A 220 12.73 -9.05 -3.54
CA GLU A 220 13.77 -9.94 -4.06
C GLU A 220 13.73 -11.26 -3.29
N GLU A 221 14.04 -12.39 -3.94
CA GLU A 221 13.95 -13.73 -3.32
C GLU A 221 12.56 -14.03 -2.71
N GLY A 222 11.52 -13.38 -3.23
CA GLY A 222 10.14 -13.52 -2.77
C GLY A 222 9.74 -12.58 -1.63
N ASP A 223 10.70 -11.97 -0.94
CA ASP A 223 10.50 -11.20 0.29
C ASP A 223 10.57 -9.68 0.09
N LEU A 224 9.96 -8.94 1.02
CA LEU A 224 10.07 -7.49 1.05
C LEU A 224 11.42 -7.06 1.63
N ILE A 225 12.30 -6.54 0.80
CA ILE A 225 13.62 -6.10 1.25
C ILE A 225 13.65 -4.63 1.67
N HIS A 226 12.78 -3.79 1.09
CA HIS A 226 12.74 -2.35 1.35
C HIS A 226 11.40 -1.73 0.94
N CYS A 227 10.99 -0.64 1.59
CA CYS A 227 9.82 0.12 1.18
C CYS A 227 9.86 1.56 1.70
N GLY A 228 9.02 2.43 1.12
CA GLY A 228 8.95 3.82 1.56
C GLY A 228 7.78 4.59 0.96
N VAL A 229 7.60 5.81 1.49
CA VAL A 229 6.55 6.73 1.06
C VAL A 229 7.13 8.13 0.91
N LEU A 230 7.06 8.67 -0.30
CA LEU A 230 7.41 10.05 -0.60
C LEU A 230 6.17 10.95 -0.45
N PRO A 231 6.27 12.10 0.24
CA PRO A 231 5.18 13.06 0.42
C PRO A 231 4.90 13.92 -0.83
N ILE A 232 5.13 13.34 -2.02
CA ILE A 232 5.00 13.96 -3.34
C ILE A 232 4.29 12.96 -4.26
N GLY A 233 3.30 13.42 -5.02
CA GLY A 233 2.47 12.60 -5.90
C GLY A 233 1.94 13.41 -7.08
N SER A 234 1.08 12.82 -7.90
CA SER A 234 0.59 13.41 -9.15
C SER A 234 -0.29 14.65 -8.98
N GLY A 235 -0.79 14.94 -7.77
CA GLY A 235 -1.46 16.20 -7.45
C GLY A 235 -0.48 17.38 -7.32
N HIS A 236 0.81 17.11 -7.08
CA HIS A 236 1.83 18.16 -7.09
C HIS A 236 2.11 18.64 -8.51
N ILE A 237 2.05 17.75 -9.50
CA ILE A 237 2.06 18.10 -10.93
C ILE A 237 0.93 19.08 -11.25
N THR A 238 -0.28 18.80 -10.76
CA THR A 238 -1.43 19.70 -10.92
C THR A 238 -1.20 21.08 -10.33
N ASN A 239 -0.64 21.13 -9.11
CA ASN A 239 -0.30 22.40 -8.46
C ASN A 239 0.75 23.18 -9.27
N ASP A 240 1.77 22.49 -9.80
CA ASP A 240 2.80 23.13 -10.60
C ASP A 240 2.25 23.68 -11.92
N ILE A 241 1.35 22.94 -12.58
CA ILE A 241 0.64 23.42 -13.79
C ILE A 241 -0.20 24.64 -13.46
N ALA A 242 -0.96 24.62 -12.35
CA ALA A 242 -1.77 25.77 -11.91
C ALA A 242 -0.89 27.02 -11.70
N ILE A 243 0.27 26.87 -11.05
CA ILE A 243 1.22 27.97 -10.84
C ILE A 243 1.83 28.42 -12.17
N GLY A 244 2.30 27.49 -12.99
CA GLY A 244 3.00 27.76 -14.25
C GLY A 244 2.11 28.44 -15.28
N LEU A 245 0.85 28.03 -15.38
CA LEU A 245 -0.15 28.61 -16.28
C LEU A 245 -0.96 29.75 -15.63
N ARG A 246 -0.77 30.00 -14.32
CA ARG A 246 -1.54 30.96 -13.52
C ARG A 246 -3.06 30.76 -13.62
N THR A 247 -3.49 29.51 -13.58
CA THR A 247 -4.89 29.11 -13.64
C THR A 247 -5.34 28.42 -12.36
N ASN A 248 -6.63 28.17 -12.23
CA ASN A 248 -7.19 27.46 -11.08
C ASN A 248 -6.83 25.96 -11.10
N ILE A 249 -6.84 25.35 -9.92
CA ILE A 249 -6.40 23.94 -9.75
C ILE A 249 -7.28 22.95 -10.51
N THR A 250 -8.58 23.24 -10.63
CA THR A 250 -9.54 22.38 -11.33
C THR A 250 -9.22 22.33 -12.82
N LEU A 251 -8.96 23.49 -13.43
CA LEU A 251 -8.55 23.56 -14.83
C LEU A 251 -7.17 22.92 -15.04
N ALA A 252 -6.22 23.14 -14.13
CA ALA A 252 -4.92 22.48 -14.20
C ALA A 252 -5.03 20.95 -14.17
N GLU A 253 -5.94 20.38 -13.38
CA GLU A 253 -6.19 18.92 -13.36
C GLU A 253 -6.75 18.44 -14.69
N ILE A 254 -7.71 19.18 -15.26
CA ILE A 254 -8.27 18.88 -16.58
C ILE A 254 -7.17 18.92 -17.65
N ILE A 255 -6.30 19.92 -17.62
CA ILE A 255 -5.16 20.04 -18.54
C ILE A 255 -4.22 18.85 -18.40
N LYS A 256 -3.82 18.51 -17.17
CA LYS A 256 -2.95 17.36 -16.88
C LYS A 256 -3.54 16.05 -17.42
N ILE A 257 -4.83 15.79 -17.18
CA ILE A 257 -5.49 14.55 -17.60
C ILE A 257 -5.65 14.48 -19.13
N LYS A 258 -6.01 15.60 -19.78
CA LYS A 258 -6.33 15.61 -21.23
C LYS A 258 -5.13 15.79 -22.14
N TYR A 259 -4.13 16.54 -21.71
CA TYR A 259 -3.00 16.99 -22.55
C TYR A 259 -1.63 16.70 -21.92
N GLY A 260 -1.58 16.11 -20.74
CA GLY A 260 -0.33 15.86 -20.04
C GLY A 260 0.50 14.77 -20.70
N TYR A 261 1.78 15.06 -20.91
CA TYR A 261 2.76 14.13 -21.44
C TYR A 261 4.07 14.23 -20.65
N ALA A 262 4.71 13.11 -20.34
CA ALA A 262 5.87 13.07 -19.44
C ALA A 262 7.21 13.44 -20.10
N SER A 263 7.24 13.63 -21.41
CA SER A 263 8.46 13.92 -22.19
C SER A 263 8.22 15.07 -23.18
N PRO A 264 8.70 16.29 -22.90
CA PRO A 264 8.47 17.46 -23.75
C PRO A 264 9.09 17.34 -25.15
N GLU A 265 10.14 16.52 -25.33
CA GLU A 265 10.79 16.31 -26.63
C GLU A 265 9.86 15.73 -27.72
N LYS A 266 8.75 15.12 -27.34
CA LYS A 266 7.77 14.51 -28.26
C LYS A 266 6.62 15.43 -28.63
N ILE A 267 6.60 16.65 -28.10
CA ILE A 267 5.54 17.63 -28.33
C ILE A 267 6.03 18.67 -29.34
N ASP A 268 5.21 18.97 -30.35
CA ASP A 268 5.48 20.07 -31.28
C ASP A 268 5.43 21.41 -30.53
N GLU A 269 6.42 22.28 -30.75
CA GLU A 269 6.51 23.59 -30.10
C GLU A 269 5.30 24.50 -30.39
N LYS A 270 4.58 24.25 -31.48
CA LYS A 270 3.42 25.04 -31.91
C LYS A 270 2.10 24.54 -31.34
N GLU A 271 2.09 23.40 -30.65
CA GLU A 271 0.87 22.86 -30.07
C GLU A 271 0.42 23.68 -28.85
N GLU A 272 -0.80 24.21 -28.93
CA GLU A 272 -1.41 25.04 -27.90
C GLU A 272 -2.81 24.54 -27.53
N ILE A 273 -3.15 24.73 -26.26
CA ILE A 273 -4.46 24.47 -25.67
C ILE A 273 -5.19 25.80 -25.58
N ASP A 274 -6.35 25.91 -26.20
CA ASP A 274 -7.26 27.04 -25.99
C ASP A 274 -7.98 26.86 -24.64
N LEU A 275 -7.63 27.69 -23.66
CA LEU A 275 -8.14 27.56 -22.28
C LEU A 275 -9.64 27.85 -22.20
N SER A 276 -10.17 28.70 -23.08
CA SER A 276 -11.58 29.08 -23.11
C SER A 276 -12.50 27.90 -23.47
N LYS A 277 -11.97 26.87 -24.15
CA LYS A 277 -12.68 25.63 -24.46
C LYS A 277 -12.83 24.70 -23.26
N LEU A 278 -12.01 24.87 -22.24
CA LEU A 278 -12.02 24.07 -21.02
C LEU A 278 -12.76 24.77 -19.88
N ASP A 279 -12.57 26.09 -19.76
CA ASP A 279 -13.26 26.94 -18.82
C ASP A 279 -13.62 28.28 -19.48
N LYS A 280 -14.92 28.61 -19.53
CA LYS A 280 -15.40 29.84 -20.17
C LYS A 280 -14.97 31.12 -19.44
N ALA A 281 -14.53 31.00 -18.18
CA ALA A 281 -14.02 32.13 -17.40
C ALA A 281 -12.56 32.48 -17.77
N GLU A 282 -11.87 31.58 -18.47
CA GLU A 282 -10.46 31.72 -18.82
C GLU A 282 -10.32 32.21 -20.25
N THR A 283 -9.22 32.91 -20.53
CA THR A 283 -8.91 33.46 -21.86
C THR A 283 -7.47 33.15 -22.24
N GLY A 284 -7.21 33.06 -23.54
CA GLY A 284 -5.87 32.79 -24.07
C GLY A 284 -5.59 31.30 -24.27
N SER A 285 -4.31 31.00 -24.52
CA SER A 285 -3.83 29.66 -24.81
C SER A 285 -2.63 29.29 -23.94
N ALA A 286 -2.40 27.99 -23.79
CA ALA A 286 -1.25 27.42 -23.09
C ALA A 286 -0.48 26.46 -24.00
N SER A 287 0.84 26.57 -24.03
CA SER A 287 1.69 25.64 -24.79
C SER A 287 1.65 24.23 -24.16
N ILE A 288 1.38 23.20 -24.97
CA ILE A 288 1.41 21.80 -24.51
C ILE A 288 2.85 21.42 -24.11
N LYS A 289 3.85 21.92 -24.84
CA LYS A 289 5.26 21.66 -24.53
C LYS A 289 5.64 22.20 -23.15
N TYR A 290 5.20 23.41 -22.80
CA TYR A 290 5.44 23.98 -21.47
C TYR A 290 4.75 23.16 -20.35
N VAL A 291 3.54 22.65 -20.60
CA VAL A 291 2.88 21.73 -19.66
C VAL A 291 3.70 20.44 -19.48
N ALA A 292 4.23 19.87 -20.57
CA ALA A 292 5.07 18.68 -20.52
C ALA A 292 6.39 18.93 -19.78
N GLU A 293 7.01 20.10 -19.90
CA GLU A 293 8.21 20.48 -19.13
C GLU A 293 7.94 20.52 -17.62
N ILE A 294 6.80 21.09 -17.21
CA ILE A 294 6.37 21.10 -15.80
C ILE A 294 6.18 19.67 -15.28
N ILE A 295 5.50 18.84 -16.07
CA ILE A 295 5.25 17.43 -15.74
C ILE A 295 6.56 16.67 -15.58
N GLU A 296 7.45 16.77 -16.55
CA GLU A 296 8.75 16.10 -16.55
C GLU A 296 9.57 16.51 -15.33
N ALA A 297 9.64 17.80 -15.00
CA ALA A 297 10.39 18.28 -13.85
C ALA A 297 9.92 17.60 -12.54
N ARG A 298 8.60 17.51 -12.32
CA ARG A 298 8.04 16.91 -11.10
C ARG A 298 8.18 15.39 -11.07
N LEU A 299 7.95 14.72 -12.19
CA LEU A 299 8.17 13.28 -12.26
C LEU A 299 9.65 12.93 -12.06
N ASN A 300 10.56 13.74 -12.58
CA ASN A 300 12.00 13.50 -12.45
C ASN A 300 12.42 13.60 -10.99
N GLU A 301 11.94 14.61 -10.26
CA GLU A 301 12.15 14.71 -8.81
C GLU A 301 11.68 13.44 -8.08
N ILE A 302 10.45 12.96 -8.35
CA ILE A 302 9.91 11.73 -7.73
C ILE A 302 10.84 10.54 -8.00
N PHE A 303 11.22 10.30 -9.26
CA PHE A 303 12.02 9.13 -9.61
C PHE A 303 13.49 9.25 -9.20
N VAL A 304 14.05 10.45 -9.11
CA VAL A 304 15.39 10.68 -8.55
C VAL A 304 15.40 10.33 -7.07
N LEU A 305 14.39 10.75 -6.30
CA LEU A 305 14.27 10.37 -4.89
C LEU A 305 14.16 8.85 -4.70
N ILE A 306 13.36 8.17 -5.54
CA ILE A 306 13.28 6.70 -5.52
C ILE A 306 14.62 6.06 -5.89
N ARG A 307 15.32 6.59 -6.89
CA ARG A 307 16.62 6.08 -7.32
C ARG A 307 17.66 6.20 -6.21
N ASP A 308 17.73 7.34 -5.54
CA ASP A 308 18.68 7.59 -4.47
C ASP A 308 18.38 6.68 -3.25
N ASP A 309 17.11 6.40 -2.99
CA ASP A 309 16.70 5.43 -1.98
C ASP A 309 17.06 3.98 -2.36
N LEU A 310 16.85 3.59 -3.63
CA LEU A 310 17.35 2.32 -4.18
C LEU A 310 18.88 2.19 -4.10
N ARG A 311 19.61 3.29 -4.31
CA ARG A 311 21.07 3.32 -4.16
C ARG A 311 21.48 3.04 -2.71
N SER A 312 20.74 3.56 -1.72
CA SER A 312 21.03 3.35 -0.30
C SER A 312 21.01 1.88 0.13
N ILE A 313 20.23 1.05 -0.57
CA ILE A 313 20.14 -0.41 -0.36
C ILE A 313 20.94 -1.22 -1.39
N ASN A 314 21.80 -0.59 -2.19
CA ASN A 314 22.57 -1.23 -3.27
C ASN A 314 21.69 -1.97 -4.29
N ARG A 315 20.57 -1.36 -4.71
CA ARG A 315 19.65 -1.90 -5.73
C ARG A 315 19.40 -0.96 -6.92
N GLU A 316 20.12 0.15 -7.02
CA GLU A 316 20.06 1.04 -8.19
C GLU A 316 20.41 0.28 -9.47
N GLY A 317 19.45 0.14 -10.40
CA GLY A 317 19.65 -0.58 -11.65
C GLY A 317 19.79 -2.11 -11.51
N MET A 318 19.56 -2.68 -10.32
CA MET A 318 19.79 -4.09 -10.01
C MET A 318 18.49 -4.85 -9.71
N LEU A 319 17.39 -4.51 -10.38
CA LEU A 319 16.10 -5.19 -10.26
C LEU A 319 15.71 -5.80 -11.61
N PRO A 320 16.07 -7.07 -11.89
CA PRO A 320 15.83 -7.74 -13.18
C PRO A 320 14.39 -7.70 -13.70
N ALA A 321 13.38 -7.87 -12.84
CA ALA A 321 11.97 -7.73 -13.23
C ALA A 321 11.54 -6.26 -13.40
N GLY A 322 12.39 -5.32 -12.98
CA GLY A 322 12.24 -3.90 -13.21
C GLY A 322 11.19 -3.24 -12.32
N VAL A 323 10.46 -2.31 -12.91
CA VAL A 323 9.47 -1.46 -12.26
C VAL A 323 8.07 -1.89 -12.68
N VAL A 324 7.18 -2.06 -11.70
CA VAL A 324 5.74 -2.15 -11.92
C VAL A 324 5.11 -0.86 -11.41
N LEU A 325 4.55 -0.06 -12.32
CA LEU A 325 3.98 1.24 -12.00
C LEU A 325 2.45 1.15 -11.85
N THR A 326 1.89 1.72 -10.80
CA THR A 326 0.45 1.71 -10.50
C THR A 326 -0.02 3.06 -9.92
N GLY A 327 -1.31 3.15 -9.58
CA GLY A 327 -1.95 4.37 -9.10
C GLY A 327 -2.41 5.30 -10.22
N GLY A 328 -3.02 6.41 -9.84
CA GLY A 328 -3.58 7.38 -10.81
C GLY A 328 -2.52 8.08 -11.65
N GLY A 329 -1.34 8.35 -11.08
CA GLY A 329 -0.22 8.96 -11.80
C GLY A 329 0.40 8.06 -12.86
N ALA A 330 0.23 6.74 -12.76
CA ALA A 330 0.72 5.80 -13.77
C ALA A 330 0.05 5.94 -15.15
N LYS A 331 -1.09 6.64 -15.21
CA LYS A 331 -1.84 6.89 -16.45
C LYS A 331 -1.27 8.00 -17.31
N LEU A 332 -0.29 8.76 -16.80
CA LEU A 332 0.27 9.88 -17.53
C LEU A 332 1.01 9.37 -18.77
N GLU A 333 0.72 9.95 -19.93
CA GLU A 333 1.31 9.49 -21.19
C GLU A 333 2.83 9.73 -21.21
N GLY A 334 3.57 8.80 -21.82
CA GLY A 334 5.04 8.87 -21.89
C GLY A 334 5.78 8.54 -20.59
N ILE A 335 5.08 8.29 -19.47
CA ILE A 335 5.73 8.08 -18.17
C ILE A 335 6.69 6.90 -18.17
N THR A 336 6.37 5.81 -18.87
CA THR A 336 7.18 4.59 -18.89
C THR A 336 8.58 4.83 -19.47
N GLU A 337 8.68 5.58 -20.56
CA GLU A 337 9.97 5.91 -21.18
C GLU A 337 10.82 6.80 -20.27
N MET A 338 10.19 7.78 -19.64
CA MET A 338 10.83 8.64 -18.67
C MET A 338 11.41 7.84 -17.49
N VAL A 339 10.60 6.97 -16.86
CA VAL A 339 11.07 6.15 -15.72
C VAL A 339 12.19 5.21 -16.16
N LYS A 340 12.08 4.60 -17.34
CA LYS A 340 13.09 3.70 -17.88
C LYS A 340 14.44 4.41 -17.98
N ASN A 341 14.46 5.66 -18.42
CA ASN A 341 15.67 6.47 -18.52
C ASN A 341 16.22 6.86 -17.14
N THR A 342 15.35 7.28 -16.21
CA THR A 342 15.77 7.75 -14.87
C THR A 342 16.24 6.62 -13.96
N LEU A 343 15.52 5.51 -13.90
CA LEU A 343 15.82 4.36 -13.03
C LEU A 343 16.73 3.31 -13.69
N ARG A 344 16.89 3.34 -15.02
CA ARG A 344 17.68 2.36 -15.79
C ARG A 344 17.22 0.91 -15.57
N LEU A 345 15.91 0.73 -15.40
CA LEU A 345 15.26 -0.55 -15.20
C LEU A 345 14.22 -0.81 -16.30
N PRO A 346 13.92 -2.07 -16.65
CA PRO A 346 12.70 -2.41 -17.38
C PRO A 346 11.48 -1.84 -16.64
N ILE A 347 10.41 -1.53 -17.36
CA ILE A 347 9.20 -1.00 -16.75
C ILE A 347 7.96 -1.47 -17.47
N GLN A 348 6.90 -1.70 -16.70
CA GLN A 348 5.55 -1.90 -17.18
C GLN A 348 4.53 -1.17 -16.29
N ILE A 349 3.38 -0.83 -16.88
CA ILE A 349 2.20 -0.47 -16.09
C ILE A 349 1.62 -1.75 -15.48
N GLY A 350 1.32 -1.70 -14.19
CA GLY A 350 0.76 -2.80 -13.43
C GLY A 350 -0.58 -3.25 -13.99
N LYS A 351 -0.77 -4.56 -14.04
CA LYS A 351 -2.03 -5.24 -14.32
C LYS A 351 -2.21 -6.33 -13.27
N PRO A 352 -3.46 -6.69 -12.90
CA PRO A 352 -3.69 -7.81 -12.01
C PRO A 352 -2.94 -9.07 -12.48
N ALA A 353 -2.08 -9.61 -11.62
CA ALA A 353 -1.34 -10.85 -11.81
C ALA A 353 -2.19 -12.09 -11.48
N VAL A 354 -3.41 -11.88 -10.98
CA VAL A 354 -4.40 -12.89 -10.61
C VAL A 354 -5.59 -12.80 -11.55
N GLU A 355 -6.27 -13.93 -11.76
CA GLU A 355 -7.46 -13.98 -12.59
C GLU A 355 -8.66 -13.38 -11.83
N LEU A 356 -9.23 -12.33 -12.41
CA LEU A 356 -10.38 -11.61 -11.87
C LEU A 356 -11.62 -11.88 -12.73
N SER A 357 -12.76 -12.16 -12.09
CA SER A 357 -14.07 -12.28 -12.72
C SER A 357 -15.07 -11.27 -12.13
N GLY A 358 -16.29 -11.22 -12.68
CA GLY A 358 -17.37 -10.39 -12.18
C GLY A 358 -17.42 -9.01 -12.85
N VAL A 359 -17.49 -7.94 -12.05
CA VAL A 359 -17.54 -6.55 -12.55
C VAL A 359 -16.15 -6.08 -12.99
N VAL A 360 -15.59 -6.71 -14.02
CA VAL A 360 -14.15 -6.62 -14.40
C VAL A 360 -13.80 -5.37 -15.19
N ASP A 361 -14.74 -4.79 -15.95
CA ASP A 361 -14.43 -3.73 -16.92
C ASP A 361 -13.79 -2.47 -16.30
N ASN A 362 -13.93 -2.28 -14.97
CA ASN A 362 -13.36 -1.15 -14.23
C ASN A 362 -12.15 -1.47 -13.33
N ILE A 363 -11.74 -2.74 -13.18
CA ILE A 363 -10.74 -3.13 -12.15
C ILE A 363 -9.32 -3.27 -12.70
N SER A 364 -9.20 -3.48 -14.01
CA SER A 364 -7.89 -3.41 -14.69
C SER A 364 -7.27 -2.02 -14.61
N ASP A 365 -8.05 -1.01 -14.25
CA ASP A 365 -7.59 0.34 -13.96
C ASP A 365 -6.67 0.32 -12.71
N PRO A 366 -5.40 0.75 -12.83
CA PRO A 366 -4.44 0.81 -11.71
C PRO A 366 -4.96 1.54 -10.47
N VAL A 367 -5.96 2.39 -10.65
CA VAL A 367 -6.57 3.20 -9.60
C VAL A 367 -7.36 2.35 -8.59
N TYR A 368 -7.72 1.09 -8.89
CA TYR A 368 -8.34 0.14 -7.94
C TYR A 368 -7.39 -0.94 -7.41
N ALA A 369 -6.12 -0.93 -7.82
CA ALA A 369 -5.16 -1.96 -7.46
C ALA A 369 -5.03 -2.13 -5.93
N THR A 370 -4.99 -1.01 -5.19
CA THR A 370 -4.84 -1.05 -3.73
C THR A 370 -6.06 -1.64 -3.03
N SER A 371 -7.28 -1.17 -3.33
CA SER A 371 -8.50 -1.69 -2.71
C SER A 371 -8.73 -3.16 -3.04
N ALA A 372 -8.45 -3.58 -4.28
CA ALA A 372 -8.53 -4.99 -4.67
C ALA A 372 -7.46 -5.86 -3.98
N GLY A 373 -6.23 -5.34 -3.81
CA GLY A 373 -5.17 -6.00 -3.05
C GLY A 373 -5.51 -6.18 -1.56
N LEU A 374 -6.14 -5.18 -0.95
CA LEU A 374 -6.59 -5.23 0.45
C LEU A 374 -7.71 -6.26 0.64
N MET A 375 -8.65 -6.29 -0.30
CA MET A 375 -9.70 -7.29 -0.34
C MET A 375 -9.12 -8.71 -0.44
N LEU A 376 -8.14 -8.93 -1.33
CA LEU A 376 -7.45 -10.22 -1.45
C LEU A 376 -6.72 -10.61 -0.16
N TRP A 377 -6.08 -9.64 0.51
CA TRP A 377 -5.43 -9.86 1.80
C TRP A 377 -6.38 -10.42 2.85
N GLY A 378 -7.61 -9.88 2.91
CA GLY A 378 -8.64 -10.35 3.84
C GLY A 378 -9.14 -11.75 3.55
N MET A 379 -9.19 -12.16 2.27
CA MET A 379 -9.57 -13.52 1.87
C MET A 379 -8.56 -14.55 2.38
N GLU A 380 -7.26 -14.30 2.18
CA GLU A 380 -6.19 -15.19 2.63
C GLU A 380 -6.08 -15.25 4.15
N SER A 381 -6.23 -14.10 4.82
CA SER A 381 -6.17 -14.03 6.29
C SER A 381 -7.31 -14.78 6.98
N GLY A 382 -8.51 -14.77 6.38
CA GLY A 382 -9.63 -15.59 6.88
C GLY A 382 -9.44 -17.09 6.64
N ASN A 383 -8.73 -17.49 5.57
CA ASN A 383 -8.32 -18.89 5.36
C ASN A 383 -7.26 -19.33 6.38
N LEU A 384 -6.31 -18.45 6.72
CA LEU A 384 -5.32 -18.68 7.80
C LEU A 384 -6.00 -18.76 9.17
N ALA A 385 -7.03 -17.96 9.45
CA ALA A 385 -7.82 -18.05 10.69
C ALA A 385 -8.66 -19.34 10.77
N MET A 386 -9.16 -19.87 9.64
CA MET A 386 -9.80 -21.20 9.60
C MET A 386 -8.80 -22.34 9.75
N SER A 387 -7.57 -22.20 9.23
CA SER A 387 -6.50 -23.19 9.45
C SER A 387 -5.89 -23.14 10.86
N ARG A 388 -5.95 -21.98 11.54
CA ARG A 388 -5.53 -21.81 12.94
C ARG A 388 -6.57 -22.26 13.97
N LYS A 389 -7.82 -22.55 13.57
CA LYS A 389 -8.86 -23.06 14.49
C LYS A 389 -8.55 -24.44 15.10
N THR A 390 -7.49 -25.12 14.66
CA THR A 390 -6.98 -26.35 15.30
C THR A 390 -5.73 -26.14 16.17
N ALA A 391 -5.15 -24.94 16.23
CA ALA A 391 -3.96 -24.68 17.04
C ALA A 391 -3.91 -23.21 17.46
N VAL A 392 -4.54 -22.91 18.60
CA VAL A 392 -4.19 -21.92 19.66
C VAL A 392 -5.50 -21.52 20.37
N PRO A 393 -5.66 -21.74 21.68
CA PRO A 393 -6.83 -21.29 22.43
C PRO A 393 -6.84 -19.77 22.56
N GLU A 394 -8.02 -19.17 22.40
CA GLU A 394 -8.28 -17.75 22.67
C GLU A 394 -7.82 -17.33 24.08
N ILE A 395 -6.86 -16.42 24.15
CA ILE A 395 -6.46 -15.74 25.40
C ILE A 395 -7.47 -14.60 25.65
N SER A 396 -8.71 -14.97 25.98
CA SER A 396 -9.75 -14.03 26.45
C SER A 396 -10.10 -14.24 27.94
N GLY A 397 -9.50 -15.23 28.60
CA GLY A 397 -9.85 -15.61 29.99
C GLY A 397 -8.89 -15.20 31.11
N VAL A 398 -7.78 -14.48 30.83
CA VAL A 398 -6.73 -14.22 31.84
C VAL A 398 -6.87 -12.86 32.54
N ILE A 399 -7.61 -11.91 31.96
CA ILE A 399 -7.77 -10.56 32.54
C ILE A 399 -8.78 -10.52 33.70
N ASP A 400 -9.73 -11.47 33.77
CA ASP A 400 -10.71 -11.51 34.85
C ASP A 400 -10.24 -12.24 36.12
N LYS A 401 -9.19 -13.07 36.03
CA LYS A 401 -8.63 -13.76 37.21
C LYS A 401 -7.69 -12.89 38.04
N ILE A 402 -7.03 -11.89 37.44
CA ILE A 402 -6.08 -11.02 38.15
C ILE A 402 -6.79 -9.96 39.00
N LYS A 403 -8.03 -9.57 38.66
CA LYS A 403 -8.84 -8.65 39.48
C LYS A 403 -9.34 -9.26 40.80
N ASN A 404 -9.43 -10.60 40.90
CA ASN A 404 -9.89 -11.26 42.12
C ASN A 404 -8.76 -11.65 43.09
N THR A 405 -7.49 -11.69 42.64
CA THR A 405 -6.36 -12.04 43.52
C THR A 405 -5.79 -10.84 44.28
N PHE A 406 -6.05 -9.61 43.83
CA PHE A 406 -5.58 -8.37 44.49
C PHE A 406 -6.48 -7.84 45.63
N ARG A 407 -7.61 -8.51 45.92
CA ARG A 407 -8.52 -8.15 47.02
C ARG A 407 -8.24 -8.87 48.36
N HIS A 408 -7.20 -9.69 48.44
CA HIS A 408 -6.86 -10.46 49.65
C HIS A 408 -5.47 -10.17 50.24
N PHE A 409 -4.79 -9.12 49.76
CA PHE A 409 -3.49 -8.70 50.30
C PHE A 409 -3.39 -7.18 50.45
N LEU A 410 -4.28 -6.59 51.25
CA LEU A 410 -4.05 -5.34 51.96
C LEU A 410 -4.81 -5.42 53.30
N PRO A 411 -4.23 -4.96 54.42
CA PRO A 411 -4.88 -5.00 55.74
C PRO A 411 -6.13 -4.13 55.83
#